data_AF-A0AAV9N428-F1
#
_entry.id   AF-A0AAV9N428-F1
#
_cell.length_a   1.000
_cell.length_b   1.000
_cell.length_c   1.000
_cell.angle_alpha   90.00
_cell.angle_beta   90.00
_cell.angle_gamma   90.00
#
_symmetry.space_group_name_H-M   'P 1'
#
loop_
_entity.id
_entity.type
_entity.pdbx_description
1 polymer ?
#
loop_
_entity_poly.entity_id
_entity_poly.type
_entity_poly.pdbx_seq_one_letter_code
_entity_poly.pdbx_strand_id
1 'polypeptide(L)'
;MSQGSPAFPALPSWTEDSRLLDLELMHQYTASTFKSISVPTVNGDVWQVFVPRQALKYEFLMHAILGLAALQVSVEDADQREKYKCAYLNHQSQGFAAFSEALSKLDENNCHSLFAFAVIAMIFALASPQHITTSTSLDNDNTADCQRVFILCDFLQGITTVAVAGWQWIKDGPFGVFLDLDNNITLHSLDAEDEDMLKRLHKFNDTLLAVVDPLAHMTITSSIHLLEKCIRGGEMMALAWVAMCGKHFMTLLGQHQRLAQLVFMHWTILLNRLDRLWWVKGAAELWFNEISSELVVLGPEWLEVVEDIRSKHRLQRKP
;
A
#
# COMPACT_ATOMS: atom_id res chain seq x y z
N MET A 1 24.85 -55.94 -28.57
CA MET A 1 25.09 -55.00 -27.46
C MET A 1 25.00 -53.58 -28.01
N SER A 2 23.82 -52.99 -28.08
CA SER A 2 23.66 -51.57 -28.46
C SER A 2 23.51 -50.76 -27.18
N GLN A 3 24.51 -49.93 -26.88
CA GLN A 3 24.43 -48.99 -25.76
C GLN A 3 23.43 -47.89 -26.11
N GLY A 4 22.38 -47.77 -25.29
CA GLY A 4 21.45 -46.66 -25.36
C GLY A 4 22.10 -45.40 -24.82
N SER A 5 22.05 -44.32 -25.59
CA SER A 5 22.46 -42.99 -25.17
C SER A 5 21.69 -42.56 -23.91
N PRO A 6 22.33 -41.91 -22.92
CA PRO A 6 21.62 -41.39 -21.76
C PRO A 6 20.71 -40.25 -22.21
N ALA A 7 19.40 -40.44 -22.02
CA ALA A 7 18.41 -39.39 -22.23
C ALA A 7 18.69 -38.24 -21.25
N PHE A 8 18.96 -37.05 -21.78
CA PHE A 8 18.98 -35.84 -20.96
C PHE A 8 17.60 -35.67 -20.32
N PRO A 9 17.52 -35.38 -19.02
CA PRO A 9 16.25 -35.08 -18.38
C PRO A 9 15.65 -33.85 -19.08
N ALA A 10 14.46 -34.03 -19.64
CA ALA A 10 13.72 -32.94 -20.27
C ALA A 10 13.49 -31.84 -19.22
N LEU A 11 14.02 -30.65 -19.50
CA LEU A 11 13.71 -29.46 -18.71
C LEU A 11 12.18 -29.25 -18.73
N PRO A 12 11.58 -28.78 -17.62
CA PRO A 12 10.15 -28.50 -17.59
C PRO A 12 9.78 -27.57 -18.75
N SER A 13 8.77 -27.98 -19.53
CA SER A 13 8.28 -27.26 -20.69
C SER A 13 7.52 -26.01 -20.24
N TRP A 14 8.25 -24.96 -19.90
CA TRP A 14 7.70 -23.61 -19.91
C TRP A 14 7.29 -23.31 -21.35
N THR A 15 6.01 -22.99 -21.59
CA THR A 15 5.57 -22.54 -22.92
C THR A 15 6.44 -21.35 -23.32
N GLU A 16 7.00 -21.36 -24.54
CA GLU A 16 7.93 -20.30 -24.98
C GLU A 16 7.32 -18.90 -24.80
N ASP A 17 6.01 -18.80 -24.98
CA ASP A 17 5.20 -17.59 -24.76
C ASP A 17 5.24 -17.09 -23.31
N SER A 18 5.21 -17.98 -22.31
CA SER A 18 5.27 -17.58 -20.88
C SER A 18 6.65 -17.02 -20.53
N ARG A 19 7.70 -17.59 -21.10
CA ARG A 19 9.08 -17.15 -20.83
C ARG A 19 9.39 -15.81 -21.45
N LEU A 20 8.90 -15.57 -22.68
CA LEU A 20 9.01 -14.28 -23.34
C LEU A 20 8.25 -13.19 -22.58
N LEU A 21 7.06 -13.53 -22.07
CA LEU A 21 6.29 -12.62 -21.22
C LEU A 21 7.05 -12.24 -19.94
N ASP A 22 7.63 -13.21 -19.22
CA ASP A 22 8.41 -12.92 -18.02
C ASP A 22 9.62 -12.02 -18.30
N LEU A 23 10.31 -12.22 -19.43
CA LEU A 23 11.43 -11.39 -19.86
C LEU A 23 10.99 -9.96 -20.23
N GLU A 24 9.85 -9.82 -20.91
CA GLU A 24 9.23 -8.53 -21.23
C GLU A 24 8.86 -7.77 -19.95
N LEU A 25 8.22 -8.45 -18.99
CA LEU A 25 7.85 -7.89 -17.69
C LEU A 25 9.08 -7.51 -16.85
N MET A 26 10.13 -8.31 -16.86
CA MET A 26 11.39 -7.99 -16.18
C MET A 26 12.07 -6.76 -16.80
N HIS A 27 12.04 -6.65 -18.13
CA HIS A 27 12.53 -5.47 -18.83
C HIS A 27 11.72 -4.23 -18.44
N GLN A 28 10.38 -4.33 -18.47
CA GLN A 28 9.50 -3.24 -18.05
C GLN A 28 9.77 -2.83 -16.60
N TYR A 29 9.96 -3.80 -15.69
CA TYR A 29 10.24 -3.50 -14.29
C TYR A 29 11.49 -2.64 -14.14
N THR A 30 12.59 -3.06 -14.78
CA THR A 30 13.90 -2.42 -14.67
C THR A 30 14.02 -1.14 -15.49
N ALA A 31 13.17 -0.93 -16.50
CA ALA A 31 13.16 0.27 -17.34
C ALA A 31 12.25 1.38 -16.81
N SER A 32 11.06 1.03 -16.28
CA SER A 32 10.01 2.00 -15.93
C SER A 32 9.38 1.77 -14.57
N THR A 33 8.98 0.54 -14.20
CA THR A 33 8.12 0.30 -13.02
C THR A 33 8.77 0.66 -11.71
N PHE A 34 10.08 0.40 -11.55
CA PHE A 34 10.77 0.77 -10.32
C PHE A 34 10.68 2.28 -10.02
N LYS A 35 10.48 3.14 -11.03
CA LYS A 35 10.38 4.59 -10.87
C LYS A 35 9.09 5.02 -10.18
N SER A 36 8.01 4.25 -10.28
CA SER A 36 6.74 4.59 -9.63
C SER A 36 6.69 4.19 -8.15
N ILE A 37 7.70 3.47 -7.66
CA ILE A 37 7.81 2.97 -6.29
C ILE A 37 9.09 3.44 -5.58
N SER A 38 10.01 4.05 -6.34
CA SER A 38 11.25 4.62 -5.82
C SER A 38 11.15 6.13 -5.74
N VAL A 39 11.90 6.66 -4.78
CA VAL A 39 12.24 8.06 -4.68
C VAL A 39 13.67 8.16 -5.21
N PRO A 40 13.90 8.73 -6.40
CA PRO A 40 15.19 8.67 -7.09
C PRO A 40 16.37 9.15 -6.24
N THR A 41 16.15 10.13 -5.35
CA THR A 41 17.17 10.72 -4.50
C THR A 41 17.51 9.91 -3.25
N VAL A 42 16.66 8.95 -2.87
CA VAL A 42 16.74 8.26 -1.56
C VAL A 42 17.00 6.76 -1.72
N ASN A 43 16.41 6.12 -2.72
CA ASN A 43 16.37 4.65 -2.79
C ASN A 43 16.29 4.10 -4.23
N GLY A 44 16.60 4.91 -5.25
CA GLY A 44 16.55 4.50 -6.65
C GLY A 44 17.29 3.18 -6.88
N ASP A 45 18.52 3.07 -6.35
CA ASP A 45 19.37 1.89 -6.49
C ASP A 45 18.80 0.64 -5.78
N VAL A 46 18.03 0.83 -4.70
CA VAL A 46 17.42 -0.29 -3.96
C VAL A 46 16.39 -0.98 -4.85
N TRP A 47 15.47 -0.20 -5.42
CA TRP A 47 14.42 -0.74 -6.28
C TRP A 47 14.92 -1.11 -7.69
N GLN A 48 15.89 -0.39 -8.22
CA GLN A 48 16.42 -0.65 -9.57
C GLN A 48 17.40 -1.82 -9.62
N VAL A 49 18.22 -2.02 -8.58
CA VAL A 49 19.33 -2.99 -8.61
C VAL A 49 19.22 -4.05 -7.53
N PHE A 50 19.03 -3.65 -6.26
CA PHE A 50 19.04 -4.59 -5.15
C PHE A 50 17.83 -5.55 -5.21
N VAL A 51 16.61 -5.02 -5.37
CA VAL A 51 15.38 -5.82 -5.40
C VAL A 51 15.38 -6.84 -6.56
N PRO A 52 15.71 -6.48 -7.82
CA PRO A 52 15.90 -7.46 -8.89
C PRO A 52 16.92 -8.55 -8.59
N ARG A 53 18.05 -8.21 -7.94
CA ARG A 53 19.05 -9.22 -7.56
C ARG A 53 18.54 -10.17 -6.48
N GLN A 54 17.71 -9.68 -5.55
CA GLN A 54 17.05 -10.53 -4.57
C GLN A 54 15.97 -11.40 -5.20
N ALA A 55 15.23 -10.89 -6.19
CA ALA A 55 14.22 -11.65 -6.92
C ALA A 55 14.81 -12.89 -7.60
N LEU A 56 16.06 -12.83 -8.07
CA LEU A 56 16.77 -13.99 -8.62
C LEU A 56 17.05 -15.10 -7.58
N LYS A 57 17.03 -14.78 -6.28
CA LYS A 57 17.24 -15.72 -5.18
C LYS A 57 15.94 -16.22 -4.56
N TYR A 58 14.90 -15.38 -4.60
CA TYR A 58 13.65 -15.60 -3.90
C TYR A 58 12.47 -15.53 -4.87
N GLU A 59 11.86 -16.69 -5.10
CA GLU A 59 10.75 -16.87 -6.06
C GLU A 59 9.56 -15.94 -5.77
N PHE A 60 9.17 -15.78 -4.50
CA PHE A 60 8.08 -14.88 -4.12
C PHE A 60 8.31 -13.44 -4.59
N LEU A 61 9.55 -12.96 -4.50
CA LEU A 61 9.90 -11.60 -4.90
C LEU A 61 9.97 -11.47 -6.43
N MET A 62 10.40 -12.52 -7.14
CA MET A 62 10.31 -12.57 -8.61
C MET A 62 8.87 -12.40 -9.06
N HIS A 63 7.94 -13.19 -8.52
CA HIS A 63 6.53 -13.03 -8.85
C HIS A 63 6.00 -11.64 -8.50
N ALA A 64 6.40 -11.04 -7.38
CA ALA A 64 5.97 -9.68 -7.05
C ALA A 64 6.43 -8.63 -8.06
N ILE A 65 7.70 -8.63 -8.47
CA ILE A 65 8.21 -7.62 -9.42
C ILE A 65 7.61 -7.79 -10.82
N LEU A 66 7.40 -9.04 -11.28
CA LEU A 66 6.77 -9.33 -12.57
C LEU A 66 5.28 -8.97 -12.54
N GLY A 67 4.57 -9.32 -11.45
CA GLY A 67 3.18 -8.95 -11.24
C GLY A 67 2.98 -7.45 -11.22
N LEU A 68 3.90 -6.69 -10.59
CA LEU A 68 3.84 -5.23 -10.57
C LEU A 68 4.06 -4.61 -11.95
N ALA A 69 5.02 -5.13 -12.72
CA ALA A 69 5.21 -4.69 -14.10
C ALA A 69 3.97 -4.98 -14.96
N ALA A 70 3.40 -6.18 -14.85
CA ALA A 70 2.20 -6.56 -15.58
C ALA A 70 1.02 -5.66 -15.22
N LEU A 71 0.86 -5.36 -13.92
CA LEU A 71 -0.19 -4.46 -13.46
C LEU A 71 -0.05 -3.08 -14.07
N GLN A 72 1.16 -2.50 -14.06
CA GLN A 72 1.39 -1.20 -14.69
C GLN A 72 1.08 -1.20 -16.19
N VAL A 73 1.56 -2.22 -16.93
CA VAL A 73 1.29 -2.31 -18.38
C VAL A 73 -0.21 -2.46 -18.64
N SER A 74 -0.95 -3.19 -17.81
CA SER A 74 -2.42 -3.30 -17.95
C SER A 74 -3.16 -1.97 -17.80
N VAL A 75 -2.58 -1.01 -17.06
CA VAL A 75 -3.12 0.35 -16.90
C VAL A 75 -2.76 1.20 -18.12
N GLU A 76 -1.53 1.08 -18.62
CA GLU A 76 -0.99 1.89 -19.71
C GLU A 76 -1.49 1.46 -21.10
N ASP A 77 -1.60 0.15 -21.36
CA ASP A 77 -2.00 -0.43 -22.64
C ASP A 77 -3.42 -1.01 -22.56
N ALA A 78 -4.37 -0.30 -23.19
CA ALA A 78 -5.77 -0.71 -23.23
C ALA A 78 -6.01 -1.93 -24.14
N ASP A 79 -5.20 -2.13 -25.17
CA ASP A 79 -5.40 -3.18 -26.17
C ASP A 79 -4.98 -4.56 -25.63
N GLN A 80 -3.96 -4.59 -24.77
CA GLN A 80 -3.45 -5.81 -24.14
C GLN A 80 -3.82 -5.95 -22.65
N ARG A 81 -4.73 -5.11 -22.15
CA ARG A 81 -5.09 -5.05 -20.72
C ARG A 81 -5.43 -6.42 -20.12
N GLU A 82 -6.26 -7.21 -20.78
CA GLU A 82 -6.69 -8.52 -20.25
C GLU A 82 -5.54 -9.53 -20.18
N LYS A 83 -4.64 -9.53 -21.16
CA LYS A 83 -3.42 -10.38 -21.15
C LYS A 83 -2.57 -10.07 -19.92
N TYR A 84 -2.27 -8.79 -19.69
CA TYR A 84 -1.42 -8.37 -18.58
C TYR A 84 -2.14 -8.47 -17.23
N LYS A 85 -3.46 -8.30 -17.18
CA LYS A 85 -4.26 -8.54 -15.98
C LYS A 85 -4.23 -10.00 -15.56
N CYS A 86 -4.37 -10.93 -16.50
CA CYS A 86 -4.21 -12.37 -16.24
C CYS A 86 -2.81 -12.70 -15.73
N ALA A 87 -1.76 -12.14 -16.35
CA ALA A 87 -0.38 -12.32 -15.90
C ALA A 87 -0.18 -11.79 -14.46
N TYR A 88 -0.64 -10.58 -14.18
CA TYR A 88 -0.63 -9.98 -12.85
C TYR A 88 -1.30 -10.88 -11.80
N LEU A 89 -2.53 -11.33 -12.03
CA LEU A 89 -3.26 -12.18 -11.07
C LEU A 89 -2.55 -13.51 -10.82
N ASN A 90 -1.97 -14.10 -11.88
CA ASN A 90 -1.21 -15.33 -11.77
C ASN A 90 0.06 -15.14 -10.93
N HIS A 91 0.87 -14.13 -11.23
CA HIS A 91 2.08 -13.83 -10.43
C HIS A 91 1.72 -13.41 -9.00
N GLN A 92 0.67 -12.61 -8.80
CA GLN A 92 0.22 -12.23 -7.47
C GLN A 92 -0.10 -13.46 -6.61
N SER A 93 -0.90 -14.39 -7.13
CA SER A 93 -1.28 -15.62 -6.43
C SER A 93 -0.05 -16.47 -6.06
N GLN A 94 0.84 -16.71 -7.02
CA GLN A 94 2.07 -17.50 -6.80
C GLN A 94 3.02 -16.81 -5.81
N GLY A 95 3.17 -15.49 -5.93
CA GLY A 95 3.99 -14.67 -5.04
C GLY A 95 3.50 -14.73 -3.60
N PHE A 96 2.18 -14.58 -3.35
CA PHE A 96 1.63 -14.67 -2.00
C PHE A 96 1.77 -16.07 -1.39
N ALA A 97 1.58 -17.13 -2.18
CA ALA A 97 1.77 -18.50 -1.72
C ALA A 97 3.22 -18.73 -1.26
N ALA A 98 4.20 -18.38 -2.09
CA ALA A 98 5.62 -18.52 -1.77
C ALA A 98 6.06 -17.58 -0.63
N PHE A 99 5.49 -16.37 -0.54
CA PHE A 99 5.76 -15.43 0.55
C PHE A 99 5.30 -15.98 1.90
N SER A 100 4.10 -16.58 1.96
CA SER A 100 3.56 -17.18 3.19
C SER A 100 4.49 -18.27 3.75
N GLU A 101 5.05 -19.10 2.86
CA GLU A 101 6.05 -20.10 3.28
C GLU A 101 7.35 -19.45 3.75
N ALA A 102 7.88 -18.48 3.01
CA ALA A 102 9.13 -17.79 3.36
C ALA A 102 9.03 -17.01 4.68
N LEU A 103 7.86 -16.41 4.96
CA LEU A 103 7.60 -15.65 6.18
C LEU A 103 7.73 -16.52 7.44
N SER A 104 7.37 -17.81 7.36
CA SER A 104 7.54 -18.75 8.47
C SER A 104 9.01 -19.04 8.82
N LYS A 105 9.93 -18.71 7.91
CA LYS A 105 11.38 -18.92 8.01
C LYS A 105 12.14 -17.59 8.01
N LEU A 106 11.55 -16.52 8.56
CA LEU A 106 12.15 -15.19 8.59
C LEU A 106 13.55 -15.20 9.23
N ASP A 107 14.54 -14.69 8.51
CA ASP A 107 15.95 -14.61 8.90
C ASP A 107 16.61 -13.32 8.37
N GLU A 108 17.88 -13.11 8.73
CA GLU A 108 18.65 -11.93 8.31
C GLU A 108 18.80 -11.81 6.78
N ASN A 109 18.83 -12.93 6.06
CA ASN A 109 19.06 -12.94 4.62
C ASN A 109 17.79 -12.61 3.82
N ASN A 110 16.63 -13.09 4.29
CA ASN A 110 15.36 -12.96 3.60
C ASN A 110 14.55 -11.73 4.03
N CYS A 111 14.87 -11.11 5.17
CA CYS A 111 14.08 -10.01 5.74
C CYS A 111 13.88 -8.85 4.76
N HIS A 112 14.93 -8.45 4.03
CA HIS A 112 14.85 -7.38 3.04
C HIS A 112 13.98 -7.76 1.85
N SER A 113 14.03 -9.02 1.42
CA SER A 113 13.20 -9.52 0.33
C SER A 113 11.73 -9.60 0.74
N LEU A 114 11.46 -10.09 1.96
CA LEU A 114 10.11 -10.13 2.55
C LEU A 114 9.54 -8.71 2.69
N PHE A 115 10.35 -7.76 3.15
CA PHE A 115 9.94 -6.36 3.23
C PHE A 115 9.66 -5.75 1.85
N ALA A 116 10.51 -5.99 0.85
CA ALA A 116 10.28 -5.53 -0.52
C ALA A 116 8.98 -6.11 -1.10
N PHE A 117 8.72 -7.40 -0.90
CA PHE A 117 7.47 -8.04 -1.28
C PHE A 117 6.28 -7.38 -0.59
N ALA A 118 6.39 -7.12 0.72
CA ALA A 118 5.34 -6.50 1.52
C ALA A 118 4.95 -5.10 0.97
N VAL A 119 5.94 -4.29 0.60
CA VAL A 119 5.69 -2.99 -0.05
C VAL A 119 5.00 -3.14 -1.41
N ILE A 120 5.39 -4.13 -2.23
CA ILE A 120 4.73 -4.40 -3.52
C ILE A 120 3.29 -4.89 -3.31
N ALA A 121 3.06 -5.73 -2.30
CA ALA A 121 1.73 -6.20 -1.92
C ALA A 121 0.82 -5.04 -1.48
N MET A 122 1.36 -4.03 -0.80
CA MET A 122 0.64 -2.79 -0.51
C MET A 122 0.14 -2.13 -1.79
N ILE A 123 1.02 -2.01 -2.79
CA ILE A 123 0.69 -1.37 -4.07
C ILE A 123 -0.40 -2.15 -4.80
N PHE A 124 -0.36 -3.48 -4.76
CA PHE A 124 -1.45 -4.30 -5.28
C PHE A 124 -2.79 -4.00 -4.60
N ALA A 125 -2.79 -3.88 -3.26
CA ALA A 125 -3.99 -3.54 -2.51
C ALA A 125 -4.51 -2.13 -2.83
N LEU A 126 -3.62 -1.15 -3.03
CA LEU A 126 -3.99 0.23 -3.36
C LEU A 126 -4.47 0.38 -4.81
N ALA A 127 -3.94 -0.42 -5.74
CA ALA A 127 -4.36 -0.44 -7.14
C ALA A 127 -5.66 -1.22 -7.37
N SER A 128 -5.90 -2.28 -6.59
CA SER A 128 -7.06 -3.19 -6.72
C SER A 128 -8.43 -2.49 -6.85
N PRO A 129 -8.77 -1.43 -6.06
CA PRO A 129 -10.03 -0.71 -6.17
C PRO A 129 -10.32 -0.16 -7.58
N GLN A 130 -9.28 0.22 -8.33
CA GLN A 130 -9.38 0.76 -9.69
C GLN A 130 -9.59 -0.33 -10.75
N HIS A 131 -9.16 -1.57 -10.47
CA HIS A 131 -9.23 -2.70 -11.41
C HIS A 131 -10.51 -3.54 -11.27
N ILE A 132 -11.23 -3.38 -10.16
CA ILE A 132 -12.54 -3.99 -9.93
C ILE A 132 -13.64 -3.23 -10.69
N THR A 133 -13.49 -1.92 -10.89
CA THR A 133 -14.51 -1.06 -11.53
C THR A 133 -14.70 -1.28 -13.04
N THR A 134 -13.82 -2.02 -13.73
CA THR A 134 -13.96 -2.29 -15.17
C THR A 134 -14.67 -3.60 -15.52
N SER A 135 -14.97 -4.48 -14.56
CA SER A 135 -15.54 -5.80 -14.85
C SER A 135 -16.90 -6.11 -14.22
N THR A 136 -17.48 -5.20 -13.42
CA THR A 136 -18.81 -5.38 -12.82
C THR A 136 -19.64 -4.11 -12.90
N SER A 137 -19.97 -3.70 -14.12
CA SER A 137 -21.33 -3.22 -14.35
C SER A 137 -22.24 -4.44 -14.25
N LEU A 138 -23.28 -4.36 -13.39
CA LEU A 138 -24.15 -5.45 -12.93
C LEU A 138 -23.65 -6.13 -11.64
N ASP A 139 -23.65 -5.41 -10.51
CA ASP A 139 -24.44 -5.81 -9.35
C ASP A 139 -24.35 -4.73 -8.26
N ASN A 140 -25.53 -4.28 -7.85
CA ASN A 140 -25.75 -3.19 -6.91
C ASN A 140 -25.66 -3.76 -5.48
N ASP A 141 -24.46 -4.08 -5.02
CA ASP A 141 -24.23 -4.61 -3.68
C ASP A 141 -23.39 -3.63 -2.85
N ASN A 142 -24.07 -2.79 -2.08
CA ASN A 142 -23.48 -1.83 -1.13
C ASN A 142 -22.59 -2.50 -0.05
N THR A 143 -22.54 -3.84 0.00
CA THR A 143 -21.66 -4.59 0.90
C THR A 143 -20.23 -4.75 0.38
N ALA A 144 -20.01 -4.59 -0.93
CA ALA A 144 -18.69 -4.66 -1.55
C ALA A 144 -17.86 -3.37 -1.35
N ASP A 145 -18.52 -2.27 -0.98
CA ASP A 145 -17.84 -0.99 -0.79
C ASP A 145 -17.04 -1.03 0.52
N CYS A 146 -17.66 -1.27 1.68
CA CYS A 146 -16.99 -1.30 2.98
C CYS A 146 -15.81 -2.30 3.08
N GLN A 147 -15.88 -3.42 2.35
CA GLN A 147 -14.85 -4.48 2.40
C GLN A 147 -13.47 -4.01 1.91
N ARG A 148 -13.39 -2.96 1.09
CA ARG A 148 -12.13 -2.53 0.47
C ARG A 148 -11.18 -1.92 1.49
N VAL A 149 -11.69 -1.08 2.39
CA VAL A 149 -10.89 -0.53 3.49
C VAL A 149 -10.39 -1.64 4.40
N PHE A 150 -11.20 -2.66 4.71
CA PHE A 150 -10.78 -3.80 5.53
C PHE A 150 -9.67 -4.63 4.87
N ILE A 151 -9.82 -4.97 3.59
CA ILE A 151 -8.81 -5.73 2.84
C ILE A 151 -7.48 -4.98 2.85
N LEU A 152 -7.51 -3.66 2.58
CA LEU A 152 -6.33 -2.81 2.66
C LEU A 152 -5.72 -2.87 4.07
N CYS A 153 -6.53 -2.69 5.11
CA CYS A 153 -6.08 -2.71 6.50
C CYS A 153 -5.39 -4.04 6.87
N ASP A 154 -5.93 -5.18 6.44
CA ASP A 154 -5.34 -6.49 6.68
C ASP A 154 -4.00 -6.66 5.96
N PHE A 155 -3.89 -6.21 4.70
CA PHE A 155 -2.62 -6.22 3.96
C PHE A 155 -1.56 -5.37 4.67
N LEU A 156 -1.92 -4.17 5.10
CA LEU A 156 -1.00 -3.24 5.78
C LEU A 156 -0.55 -3.75 7.15
N GLN A 157 -1.45 -4.41 7.89
CA GLN A 157 -1.08 -5.10 9.13
C GLN A 157 -0.08 -6.23 8.87
N GLY A 158 -0.25 -6.97 7.77
CA GLY A 158 0.72 -7.97 7.32
C GLY A 158 2.12 -7.38 7.13
N ILE A 159 2.21 -6.25 6.42
CA ILE A 159 3.48 -5.53 6.18
C ILE A 159 4.13 -5.08 7.48
N THR A 160 3.34 -4.46 8.36
CA THR A 160 3.81 -3.97 9.67
C THR A 160 4.37 -5.11 10.51
N THR A 161 3.74 -6.28 10.46
CA THR A 161 4.19 -7.47 11.19
C THR A 161 5.56 -7.93 10.71
N VAL A 162 5.79 -7.96 9.39
CA VAL A 162 7.11 -8.29 8.80
C VAL A 162 8.16 -7.25 9.18
N ALA A 163 7.80 -5.96 9.09
CA ALA A 163 8.70 -4.86 9.40
C ALA A 163 9.13 -4.86 10.88
N VAL A 164 8.22 -5.15 11.80
CA VAL A 164 8.51 -5.26 13.24
C VAL A 164 9.36 -6.50 13.53
N ALA A 165 9.04 -7.65 12.94
CA ALA A 165 9.79 -8.89 13.17
C ALA A 165 11.23 -8.80 12.64
N GLY A 166 11.43 -8.16 11.49
CA GLY A 166 12.74 -7.97 10.87
C GLY A 166 13.42 -6.64 11.20
N TRP A 167 12.89 -5.84 12.14
CA TRP A 167 13.24 -4.43 12.31
C TRP A 167 14.75 -4.18 12.40
N GLN A 168 15.47 -4.95 13.24
CA GLN A 168 16.90 -4.74 13.44
C GLN A 168 17.68 -4.94 12.13
N TRP A 169 17.39 -6.01 11.38
CA TRP A 169 18.06 -6.27 10.12
C TRP A 169 17.66 -5.28 9.03
N ILE A 170 16.37 -4.93 8.92
CA ILE A 170 15.89 -4.00 7.90
C ILE A 170 16.48 -2.60 8.13
N LYS A 171 16.60 -2.17 9.38
CA LYS A 171 17.19 -0.87 9.76
C LYS A 171 18.67 -0.79 9.37
N ASP A 172 19.44 -1.85 9.56
CA ASP A 172 20.87 -1.85 9.28
C ASP A 172 21.20 -2.12 7.80
N GLY A 173 20.20 -2.51 6.99
CA GLY A 173 20.38 -2.82 5.58
C GLY A 173 19.86 -1.76 4.60
N PRO A 174 19.68 -2.13 3.32
CA PRO A 174 19.39 -1.18 2.23
C PRO A 174 18.08 -0.40 2.39
N PHE A 175 17.14 -0.93 3.15
CA PHE A 175 15.84 -0.29 3.42
C PHE A 175 15.87 0.59 4.68
N GLY A 176 16.99 0.66 5.41
CA GLY A 176 17.11 1.45 6.64
C GLY A 176 16.75 2.93 6.45
N VAL A 177 17.03 3.48 5.27
CA VAL A 177 16.70 4.87 4.91
C VAL A 177 15.19 5.14 4.96
N PHE A 178 14.35 4.14 4.66
CA PHE A 178 12.89 4.25 4.78
C PHE A 178 12.39 4.23 6.23
N LEU A 179 13.16 3.59 7.12
CA LEU A 179 12.75 3.35 8.50
C LEU A 179 13.28 4.44 9.45
N ASP A 180 14.40 5.07 9.12
CA ASP A 180 14.94 6.22 9.85
C ASP A 180 14.26 7.54 9.42
N LEU A 181 12.94 7.57 9.58
CA LEU A 181 12.06 8.68 9.24
C LEU A 181 12.29 9.92 10.09
N ASP A 182 12.93 9.77 11.27
CA ASP A 182 13.23 10.89 12.17
C ASP A 182 14.48 11.66 11.75
N ASN A 183 15.52 10.97 11.24
CA ASN A 183 16.75 11.63 10.83
C ASN A 183 16.79 12.03 9.34
N ASN A 184 16.05 11.31 8.49
CA ASN A 184 16.14 11.49 7.03
C ASN A 184 15.06 12.40 6.43
N ILE A 185 14.14 12.92 7.25
CA ILE A 185 13.03 13.76 6.77
C ILE A 185 13.11 15.15 7.40
N THR A 186 13.24 16.16 6.55
CA THR A 186 13.03 17.55 6.96
C THR A 186 11.55 17.78 7.21
N LEU A 187 11.19 17.91 8.48
CA LEU A 187 9.82 18.27 8.87
C LEU A 187 9.57 19.75 8.59
N HIS A 188 8.61 20.02 7.72
CA HIS A 188 8.15 21.38 7.43
C HIS A 188 7.25 21.90 8.57
N SER A 189 7.05 23.22 8.60
CA SER A 189 6.04 23.84 9.47
C SER A 189 4.65 23.53 8.94
N LEU A 190 3.70 23.32 9.85
CA LEU A 190 2.29 23.22 9.51
C LEU A 190 1.77 24.58 9.07
N ASP A 191 0.78 24.59 8.18
CA ASP A 191 -0.01 25.79 7.95
C ASP A 191 -1.09 25.93 9.04
N ALA A 192 -1.70 27.11 9.12
CA ALA A 192 -2.72 27.38 10.14
C ALA A 192 -3.95 26.46 10.01
N GLU A 193 -4.23 25.97 8.80
CA GLU A 193 -5.39 25.17 8.51
C GLU A 193 -5.21 23.70 8.99
N ASP A 194 -4.04 23.13 8.75
CA ASP A 194 -3.64 21.81 9.23
C ASP A 194 -3.50 21.82 10.77
N GLU A 195 -2.95 22.90 11.35
CA GLU A 195 -2.92 23.06 12.82
C GLU A 195 -4.32 23.07 13.43
N ASP A 196 -5.26 23.83 12.87
CA ASP A 196 -6.62 23.93 13.39
C ASP A 196 -7.41 22.65 13.18
N MET A 197 -7.13 21.90 12.11
CA MET A 197 -7.67 20.55 11.89
C MET A 197 -7.17 19.59 12.97
N LEU A 198 -5.86 19.54 13.24
CA LEU A 198 -5.28 18.64 14.25
C LEU A 198 -5.79 18.98 15.66
N LYS A 199 -5.89 20.27 16.00
CA LYS A 199 -6.49 20.73 17.28
C LYS A 199 -7.94 20.26 17.43
N ARG A 200 -8.73 20.30 16.35
CA ARG A 200 -10.12 19.82 16.35
C ARG A 200 -10.19 18.31 16.57
N LEU A 201 -9.34 17.52 15.91
CA LEU A 201 -9.29 16.06 16.12
C LEU A 201 -8.92 15.70 17.56
N HIS A 202 -7.91 16.35 18.15
CA HIS A 202 -7.56 16.13 19.56
C HIS A 202 -8.70 16.48 20.49
N LYS A 203 -9.35 17.64 20.29
CA LYS A 203 -10.51 18.06 21.10
C LYS A 203 -11.65 17.05 21.03
N PHE A 204 -11.97 16.52 19.85
CA PHE A 204 -12.99 15.48 19.73
C PHE A 204 -12.58 14.19 20.44
N ASN A 205 -11.33 13.78 20.32
CA ASN A 205 -10.80 12.61 21.03
C ASN A 205 -10.93 12.75 22.54
N ASP A 206 -10.50 13.88 23.09
CA ASP A 206 -10.59 14.17 24.52
C ASP A 206 -12.04 14.19 25.02
N THR A 207 -12.96 14.75 24.23
CA THR A 207 -14.37 14.87 24.63
C THR A 207 -15.11 13.55 24.55
N LEU A 208 -14.84 12.71 23.54
CA LEU A 208 -15.63 11.52 23.25
C LEU A 208 -15.05 10.24 23.87
N LEU A 209 -13.73 10.13 24.02
CA LEU A 209 -13.08 8.87 24.41
C LEU A 209 -12.29 8.93 25.71
N ALA A 210 -11.81 10.09 26.18
CA ALA A 210 -10.91 10.14 27.34
C ALA A 210 -11.49 9.46 28.60
N VAL A 211 -12.81 9.53 28.80
CA VAL A 211 -13.50 8.89 29.93
C VAL A 211 -14.14 7.55 29.55
N VAL A 212 -14.61 7.41 28.30
CA VAL A 212 -15.39 6.25 27.86
C VAL A 212 -14.49 5.06 27.49
N ASP A 213 -13.41 5.32 26.76
CA ASP A 213 -12.46 4.31 26.31
C ASP A 213 -11.04 4.91 26.27
N PRO A 214 -10.30 4.84 27.39
CA PRO A 214 -8.94 5.36 27.49
C PRO A 214 -7.96 4.70 26.52
N LEU A 215 -8.17 3.43 26.15
CA LEU A 215 -7.28 2.72 25.24
C LEU A 215 -7.47 3.22 23.80
N ALA A 216 -8.74 3.39 23.37
CA ALA A 216 -9.03 4.00 22.08
C ALA A 216 -8.55 5.46 22.02
N HIS A 217 -8.71 6.22 23.11
CA HIS A 217 -8.19 7.58 23.22
C HIS A 217 -6.67 7.65 22.97
N MET A 218 -5.89 6.79 23.64
CA MET A 218 -4.43 6.72 23.43
C MET A 218 -4.05 6.31 22.01
N THR A 219 -4.79 5.33 21.45
CA THR A 219 -4.55 4.84 20.09
C THR A 219 -4.78 5.94 19.07
N ILE A 220 -5.92 6.64 19.13
CA ILE A 220 -6.26 7.73 18.23
C ILE A 220 -5.30 8.91 18.39
N THR A 221 -4.92 9.24 19.63
CA THR A 221 -3.91 10.29 19.89
C THR A 221 -2.59 9.97 19.17
N SER A 222 -2.13 8.72 19.24
CA SER A 222 -0.91 8.27 18.58
C SER A 222 -1.04 8.37 17.05
N SER A 223 -2.19 7.99 16.49
CA SER A 223 -2.47 8.07 15.05
C SER A 223 -2.59 9.51 14.54
N ILE A 224 -3.13 10.44 15.34
CA ILE A 224 -3.15 11.88 15.02
C ILE A 224 -1.72 12.44 15.00
N HIS A 225 -0.88 12.10 15.99
CA HIS A 225 0.51 12.55 16.01
C HIS A 225 1.31 12.01 14.82
N LEU A 226 1.06 10.75 14.43
CA LEU A 226 1.65 10.18 13.22
C LEU A 226 1.15 10.91 11.96
N LEU A 227 -0.13 11.28 11.90
CA LEU A 227 -0.69 12.05 10.78
C LEU A 227 -0.03 13.42 10.67
N GLU A 228 0.16 14.12 11.79
CA GLU A 228 0.91 15.37 11.86
C GLU A 228 2.32 15.20 11.28
N LYS A 229 3.04 14.17 11.71
CA LYS A 229 4.38 13.86 11.20
C LYS A 229 4.36 13.66 9.68
N CYS A 230 3.36 12.96 9.15
CA CYS A 230 3.20 12.74 7.72
C CYS A 230 2.87 14.02 6.94
N ILE A 231 2.03 14.92 7.48
CA ILE A 231 1.76 16.23 6.88
C ILE A 231 3.06 17.03 6.76
N ARG A 232 3.87 17.03 7.82
CA ARG A 232 5.14 17.78 7.89
C ARG A 232 6.25 17.16 7.05
N GLY A 233 6.28 15.83 6.93
CA GLY A 233 7.27 15.08 6.16
C GLY A 233 6.95 14.92 4.67
N GLY A 234 5.77 15.37 4.25
CA GLY A 234 5.35 15.40 2.85
C GLY A 234 4.91 14.05 2.29
N GLU A 235 4.80 14.00 0.95
CA GLU A 235 4.22 12.90 0.18
C GLU A 235 4.83 11.52 0.48
N MET A 236 6.14 11.45 0.74
CA MET A 236 6.83 10.18 1.04
C MET A 236 6.31 9.51 2.32
N MET A 237 5.80 10.31 3.27
CA MET A 237 5.31 9.79 4.54
C MET A 237 3.85 9.33 4.49
N ALA A 238 3.09 9.68 3.45
CA ALA A 238 1.68 9.32 3.37
C ALA A 238 1.47 7.79 3.39
N LEU A 239 2.33 7.03 2.70
CA LEU A 239 2.25 5.56 2.71
C LEU A 239 2.76 4.96 4.03
N ALA A 240 3.79 5.58 4.61
CA ALA A 240 4.35 5.15 5.89
C ALA A 240 3.32 5.24 7.01
N TRP A 241 2.43 6.24 6.98
CA TRP A 241 1.36 6.40 7.96
C TRP A 241 0.57 5.11 8.17
N VAL A 242 0.17 4.46 7.08
CA VAL A 242 -0.70 3.29 7.17
C VAL A 242 0.03 2.03 7.63
N ALA A 243 1.33 1.94 7.35
CA ALA A 243 2.20 0.91 7.91
C ALA A 243 2.52 1.15 9.40
N MET A 244 2.33 2.38 9.91
CA MET A 244 2.75 2.76 11.27
C MET A 244 1.58 3.02 12.22
N CYS A 245 0.35 3.21 11.72
CA CYS A 245 -0.83 3.51 12.55
C CYS A 245 -1.16 2.37 13.55
N GLY A 246 -0.67 1.16 13.29
CA GLY A 246 -0.70 0.04 14.22
C GLY A 246 -2.00 -0.76 14.22
N LYS A 247 -1.93 -2.01 14.71
CA LYS A 247 -3.06 -2.96 14.67
C LYS A 247 -4.30 -2.49 15.44
N HIS A 248 -4.11 -1.81 16.57
CA HIS A 248 -5.22 -1.31 17.38
C HIS A 248 -6.01 -0.23 16.64
N PHE A 249 -5.35 0.70 15.96
CA PHE A 249 -6.03 1.71 15.15
C PHE A 249 -6.84 1.08 14.03
N MET A 250 -6.25 0.11 13.32
CA MET A 250 -6.96 -0.60 12.24
C MET A 250 -8.16 -1.40 12.75
N THR A 251 -8.07 -1.96 13.97
CA THR A 251 -9.20 -2.63 14.62
C THR A 251 -10.32 -1.63 14.93
N LEU A 252 -9.99 -0.43 15.42
CA LEU A 252 -10.98 0.63 15.67
C LEU A 252 -11.61 1.12 14.37
N LEU A 253 -10.81 1.32 13.32
CA LEU A 253 -11.31 1.68 11.99
C LEU A 253 -12.28 0.62 11.47
N GLY A 254 -11.92 -0.66 11.62
CA GLY A 254 -12.76 -1.78 11.24
C GLY A 254 -13.99 -1.99 12.13
N GLN A 255 -14.01 -1.45 13.34
CA GLN A 255 -15.19 -1.39 14.20
C GLN A 255 -16.07 -0.17 13.91
N HIS A 256 -15.80 0.54 12.81
CA HIS A 256 -16.47 1.79 12.44
C HIS A 256 -16.42 2.84 13.56
N GLN A 257 -15.30 2.89 14.29
CA GLN A 257 -15.09 3.91 15.32
C GLN A 257 -14.94 5.28 14.64
N ARG A 258 -15.81 6.22 15.01
CA ARG A 258 -16.00 7.50 14.33
C ARG A 258 -14.74 8.35 14.20
N LEU A 259 -13.93 8.41 15.25
CA LEU A 259 -12.69 9.21 15.23
C LEU A 259 -11.58 8.53 14.42
N ALA A 260 -11.50 7.20 14.44
CA ALA A 260 -10.59 6.46 13.58
C ALA A 260 -10.94 6.68 12.11
N GLN A 261 -12.24 6.66 11.77
CA GLN A 261 -12.73 7.01 10.44
C GLN A 261 -12.38 8.44 10.04
N LEU A 262 -12.58 9.42 10.91
CA LEU A 262 -12.21 10.82 10.64
C LEU A 262 -10.71 11.00 10.43
N VAL A 263 -9.87 10.41 11.29
CA VAL A 263 -8.42 10.44 11.13
C VAL A 263 -8.02 9.82 9.78
N PHE A 264 -8.64 8.70 9.41
CA PHE A 264 -8.41 8.06 8.13
C PHE A 264 -8.87 8.93 6.94
N MET A 265 -10.00 9.64 7.04
CA MET A 265 -10.45 10.58 6.01
C MET A 265 -9.49 11.76 5.84
N HIS A 266 -8.86 12.24 6.91
CA HIS A 266 -7.79 13.24 6.77
C HIS A 266 -6.53 12.64 6.13
N TRP A 267 -6.23 11.37 6.41
CA TRP A 267 -5.15 10.67 5.70
C TRP A 267 -5.44 10.52 4.20
N THR A 268 -6.69 10.32 3.76
CA THR A 268 -6.99 10.24 2.30
C THR A 268 -6.70 11.55 1.57
N ILE A 269 -6.72 12.70 2.27
CA ILE A 269 -6.24 13.98 1.71
C ILE A 269 -4.74 13.87 1.36
N LEU A 270 -3.91 13.32 2.24
CA LEU A 270 -2.49 13.11 1.95
C LEU A 270 -2.27 12.14 0.79
N LEU A 271 -3.08 11.06 0.76
CA LEU A 271 -3.05 10.11 -0.34
C LEU A 271 -3.44 10.75 -1.67
N ASN A 272 -4.38 11.69 -1.69
CA ASN A 272 -4.79 12.40 -2.89
C ASN A 272 -3.65 13.27 -3.48
N ARG A 273 -2.65 13.67 -2.69
CA ARG A 273 -1.44 14.33 -3.22
C ARG A 273 -0.58 13.36 -4.06
N LEU A 274 -0.72 12.06 -3.83
CA LEU A 274 -0.05 11.00 -4.58
C LEU A 274 -0.83 10.53 -5.82
N ASP A 275 -1.95 11.18 -6.20
CA ASP A 275 -2.83 10.78 -7.33
C ASP A 275 -2.11 10.70 -8.69
N ARG A 276 -0.93 11.35 -8.80
CA ARG A 276 -0.02 11.22 -9.95
C ARG A 276 0.54 9.81 -10.15
N LEU A 277 0.58 9.00 -9.09
CA LEU A 277 1.01 7.62 -9.13
C LEU A 277 -0.14 6.75 -9.64
N TRP A 278 0.12 5.98 -10.70
CA TRP A 278 -0.91 5.18 -11.37
C TRP A 278 -1.66 4.24 -10.40
N TRP A 279 -0.97 3.68 -9.41
CA TRP A 279 -1.54 2.76 -8.42
C TRP A 279 -2.25 3.45 -7.24
N VAL A 280 -2.18 4.78 -7.12
CA VAL A 280 -2.97 5.58 -6.15
C VAL A 280 -4.16 6.26 -6.80
N LYS A 281 -4.11 6.44 -8.13
CA LYS A 281 -5.06 7.25 -8.88
C LYS A 281 -6.55 6.95 -8.58
N GLY A 282 -7.24 7.87 -7.94
CA GLY A 282 -8.65 7.72 -7.56
C GLY A 282 -8.92 6.85 -6.32
N ALA A 283 -7.90 6.21 -5.74
CA ALA A 283 -8.05 5.41 -4.51
C ALA A 283 -8.46 6.28 -3.31
N ALA A 284 -7.90 7.49 -3.19
CA ALA A 284 -8.25 8.44 -2.14
C ALA A 284 -9.74 8.84 -2.17
N GLU A 285 -10.28 9.11 -3.35
CA GLU A 285 -11.68 9.49 -3.53
C GLU A 285 -12.63 8.33 -3.25
N LEU A 286 -12.26 7.12 -3.71
CA LEU A 286 -13.03 5.90 -3.44
C LEU A 286 -13.17 5.67 -1.92
N TRP A 287 -12.07 5.63 -1.17
CA TRP A 287 -12.12 5.39 0.27
C TRP A 287 -12.73 6.55 1.05
N PHE A 288 -12.49 7.78 0.62
CA PHE A 288 -13.16 8.93 1.22
C PHE A 288 -14.68 8.81 1.08
N ASN A 289 -15.18 8.48 -0.11
CA ASN A 289 -16.61 8.36 -0.35
C ASN A 289 -17.24 7.22 0.46
N GLU A 290 -16.58 6.06 0.48
CA GLU A 290 -16.97 4.89 1.26
C GLU A 290 -17.18 5.25 2.74
N ILE A 291 -16.15 5.80 3.40
CA ILE A 291 -16.20 6.16 4.83
C ILE A 291 -17.14 7.35 5.09
N SER A 292 -17.18 8.32 4.18
CA SER A 292 -18.07 9.48 4.32
C SER A 292 -19.54 9.09 4.32
N SER A 293 -19.91 8.07 3.52
CA SER A 293 -21.28 7.60 3.43
C SER A 293 -21.76 6.99 4.76
N GLU A 294 -20.88 6.34 5.50
CA GLU A 294 -21.18 5.75 6.81
C GLU A 294 -21.30 6.82 7.91
N LEU A 295 -20.38 7.79 7.95
CA LEU A 295 -20.37 8.82 8.99
C LEU A 295 -21.56 9.79 8.91
N VAL A 296 -22.00 10.12 7.69
CA VAL A 296 -23.15 11.02 7.49
C VAL A 296 -24.46 10.41 8.00
N VAL A 297 -24.58 9.08 8.02
CA VAL A 297 -25.77 8.39 8.56
C VAL A 297 -25.85 8.51 10.09
N LEU A 298 -24.73 8.77 10.77
CA LEU A 298 -24.65 8.74 12.24
C LEU A 298 -25.05 10.06 12.92
N GLY A 299 -25.13 11.18 12.20
CA GLY A 299 -25.64 12.45 12.75
C GLY A 299 -25.24 13.72 11.98
N PRO A 300 -25.99 14.82 12.14
CA PRO A 300 -25.76 16.07 11.41
C PRO A 300 -24.46 16.79 11.80
N GLU A 301 -23.96 16.57 13.02
CA GLU A 301 -22.67 17.12 13.48
C GLU A 301 -21.46 16.65 12.65
N TRP A 302 -21.56 15.46 12.05
CA TRP A 302 -20.50 14.91 11.20
C TRP A 302 -20.59 15.40 9.76
N LEU A 303 -21.78 15.84 9.32
CA LEU A 303 -22.01 16.31 7.95
C LEU A 303 -21.14 17.53 7.63
N GLU A 304 -21.08 18.51 8.54
CA GLU A 304 -20.25 19.72 8.36
C GLU A 304 -18.77 19.38 8.28
N VAL A 305 -18.29 18.45 9.12
CA VAL A 305 -16.89 17.99 9.13
C VAL A 305 -16.55 17.25 7.84
N VAL A 306 -17.45 16.37 7.38
CA VAL A 306 -17.27 15.60 6.15
C VAL A 306 -17.25 16.53 4.92
N GLU A 307 -18.12 17.54 4.87
CA GLU A 307 -18.14 18.52 3.78
C GLU A 307 -16.87 19.40 3.76
N ASP A 308 -16.35 19.78 4.92
CA ASP A 308 -15.06 20.48 5.02
C ASP A 308 -13.95 19.64 4.39
N ILE A 309 -13.83 18.36 4.76
CA ILE A 309 -12.82 17.45 4.19
C ILE A 309 -13.04 17.25 2.68
N ARG A 310 -14.29 17.09 2.24
CA ARG A 310 -14.64 16.95 0.82
C ARG A 310 -14.21 18.16 0.01
N SER A 311 -14.36 19.37 0.56
CA SER A 311 -13.92 20.61 -0.08
C SER A 311 -12.40 20.62 -0.28
N LYS A 312 -11.63 20.17 0.71
CA LYS A 312 -10.16 20.07 0.66
C LYS A 312 -9.68 19.06 -0.37
N HIS A 313 -10.35 17.90 -0.45
CA HIS A 313 -10.08 16.89 -1.48
C HIS A 313 -10.28 17.45 -2.90
N ARG A 314 -11.25 18.36 -3.10
CA ARG A 314 -11.47 19.04 -4.39
C ARG A 314 -10.45 20.13 -4.67
N LEU A 315 -9.98 20.86 -3.65
CA LEU A 315 -8.98 21.92 -3.82
C LEU A 315 -7.63 21.38 -4.26
N GLN A 316 -7.24 20.19 -3.78
CA GLN A 316 -5.99 19.52 -4.16
C GLN A 316 -5.98 18.96 -5.59
N ARG A 317 -7.12 18.94 -6.28
CA ARG A 317 -7.24 18.51 -7.69
C ARG A 317 -6.95 19.60 -8.71
N LYS A 318 -6.81 20.87 -8.30
CA LYS A 318 -6.52 21.95 -9.26
C LYS A 318 -5.06 21.82 -9.74
N PRO A 319 -4.84 21.74 -11.07
CA PRO A 319 -3.54 21.47 -11.67
C PRO A 319 -2.51 22.58 -11.41
#